data_AF-A0A9Q1QEZ1-F1
#
_entry.id   AF-A0A9Q1QEZ1-F1
#
_cell.length_a   1.000
_cell.length_b   1.000
_cell.length_c   1.000
_cell.angle_alpha   90.00
_cell.angle_beta   90.00
_cell.angle_gamma   90.00
#
_symmetry.space_group_name_H-M   'P 1'
#
loop_
_entity.id
_entity.type
_entity.pdbx_description
1 polymer ?
#
loop_
_entity_poly.entity_id
_entity_poly.type
_entity_poly.pdbx_seq_one_letter_code
_entity_poly.pdbx_strand_id
1 'polypeptide(L)'
;MVGHLESECRKKRKLRIDWRVYNSFDFCQVNYIVNSLSDHTPLLISFPNCPRVRFEFLFCNMCCKDPLFLGLIEDHCRKITNGSKLSQLRPFLFKLRLDLQQLNKDKFHDLYAQQVEQERSLLVFNRHFSMILLIKPYYSKKLFKEIIALLC
;
A
#
# COMPACT_ATOMS: atom_id res chain seq x y z
N MET A 1 -37.68 13.09 -35.30
CA MET A 1 -37.65 13.60 -33.92
C MET A 1 -38.58 12.75 -33.06
N VAL A 2 -38.05 11.78 -32.34
CA VAL A 2 -38.63 11.27 -31.09
C VAL A 2 -37.43 10.90 -30.23
N GLY A 3 -37.06 11.80 -29.32
CA GLY A 3 -36.14 11.49 -28.24
C GLY A 3 -36.93 11.07 -27.03
N HIS A 4 -36.55 9.97 -26.38
CA HIS A 4 -36.85 9.78 -24.97
C HIS A 4 -35.93 8.76 -24.30
N LEU A 5 -35.03 9.31 -23.48
CA LEU A 5 -34.56 8.84 -22.17
C LEU A 5 -34.02 7.40 -22.08
N GLU A 6 -32.73 7.26 -22.36
CA GLU A 6 -31.90 6.26 -21.67
C GLU A 6 -31.84 6.64 -20.17
N SER A 7 -32.70 6.04 -19.35
CA SER A 7 -32.54 6.07 -17.91
C SER A 7 -31.37 5.17 -17.51
N GLU A 8 -30.22 5.76 -17.20
CA GLU A 8 -29.04 5.06 -16.67
C GLU A 8 -29.36 4.51 -15.26
N CYS A 9 -29.95 3.32 -15.21
CA CYS A 9 -30.32 2.65 -13.96
C CYS A 9 -29.06 2.02 -13.32
N ARG A 10 -28.21 2.84 -12.67
CA ARG A 10 -27.08 2.35 -11.86
C ARG A 10 -27.58 1.73 -10.55
N LYS A 11 -28.01 0.46 -10.58
CA LYS A 11 -28.28 -0.32 -9.37
C LYS A 11 -26.96 -0.68 -8.67
N LYS A 12 -26.67 0.00 -7.55
CA LYS A 12 -25.56 -0.32 -6.62
C LYS A 12 -25.85 -1.65 -5.93
N ARG A 13 -25.17 -2.74 -6.31
CA ARG A 13 -25.16 -3.99 -5.53
C ARG A 13 -24.03 -3.92 -4.50
N LYS A 14 -24.37 -3.78 -3.22
CA LYS A 14 -23.39 -3.74 -2.14
C LYS A 14 -23.25 -5.14 -1.53
N LEU A 15 -22.17 -5.84 -1.87
CA LEU A 15 -21.76 -7.04 -1.15
C LEU A 15 -21.05 -6.61 0.14
N ARG A 16 -21.48 -7.17 1.28
CA ARG A 16 -20.86 -6.93 2.58
C ARG A 16 -20.14 -8.22 2.98
N ILE A 17 -18.82 -8.22 2.84
CA ILE A 17 -17.96 -9.32 3.27
C ILE A 17 -17.53 -9.01 4.71
N ASP A 18 -17.67 -9.99 5.61
CA ASP A 18 -17.21 -9.87 7.00
C ASP A 18 -15.67 -9.85 7.04
N TRP A 19 -15.10 -8.94 7.82
CA TRP A 19 -13.65 -8.79 7.96
C TRP A 19 -12.96 -10.06 8.49
N ARG A 20 -13.67 -10.90 9.26
CA ARG A 20 -13.16 -12.19 9.76
C ARG A 20 -12.85 -13.19 8.65
N VAL A 21 -13.50 -13.02 7.50
CA VAL A 21 -13.40 -13.90 6.33
C VAL A 21 -12.43 -13.34 5.29
N TYR A 22 -12.12 -12.04 5.37
CA TYR A 22 -11.26 -11.33 4.43
C TYR A 22 -9.83 -11.89 4.39
N ASN A 23 -9.28 -12.29 5.54
CA ASN A 23 -7.92 -12.87 5.62
C ASN A 23 -7.88 -14.38 5.34
N SER A 24 -9.04 -15.02 5.12
CA SER A 24 -9.11 -16.47 4.89
C SER A 24 -8.98 -16.86 3.42
N PHE A 25 -9.15 -15.92 2.50
CA PHE A 25 -9.20 -16.21 1.07
C PHE A 25 -8.36 -15.22 0.25
N ASP A 26 -7.41 -15.74 -0.53
CA ASP A 26 -6.53 -14.93 -1.39
C ASP A 26 -7.22 -14.51 -2.70
N PHE A 27 -8.25 -15.25 -3.14
CA PHE A 27 -9.05 -14.88 -4.31
C PHE A 27 -10.49 -15.37 -4.19
N CYS A 28 -11.36 -14.71 -4.95
CA CYS A 28 -12.76 -15.08 -5.12
C CYS A 28 -12.99 -15.33 -6.61
N GLN A 29 -13.61 -16.46 -6.94
CA GLN A 29 -14.13 -16.66 -8.29
C GLN A 29 -15.57 -16.18 -8.32
N VAL A 30 -15.90 -15.35 -9.32
CA VAL A 30 -17.26 -14.84 -9.52
C VAL A 30 -17.80 -15.46 -10.81
N ASN A 31 -18.86 -16.24 -10.68
CA ASN A 31 -19.56 -16.86 -11.80
C ASN A 31 -20.94 -16.20 -11.97
N TYR A 32 -21.29 -15.84 -13.20
CA TYR A 32 -22.62 -15.37 -13.54
C TYR A 32 -23.49 -16.58 -13.86
N ILE A 33 -24.59 -16.75 -13.14
CA ILE A 33 -25.56 -17.79 -13.46
C ILE A 33 -26.48 -17.24 -14.54
N VAL A 34 -26.72 -18.04 -15.59
CA VAL A 34 -27.59 -17.67 -16.72
C VAL A 34 -28.96 -17.23 -16.18
N ASN A 35 -29.46 -16.10 -16.71
CA ASN A 35 -30.70 -15.48 -16.26
C ASN A 35 -31.86 -16.48 -16.28
N SER A 36 -32.53 -16.64 -15.14
CA SER A 36 -33.95 -16.95 -15.11
C SER A 36 -34.75 -15.65 -15.23
N LEU A 37 -36.09 -15.72 -15.23
CA LEU A 37 -37.08 -14.66 -15.52
C LEU A 37 -36.97 -13.32 -14.73
N SER A 38 -35.89 -13.10 -13.98
CA SER A 38 -35.57 -11.89 -13.24
C SER A 38 -34.72 -10.93 -14.07
N ASP A 39 -34.94 -9.62 -13.92
CA ASP A 39 -34.06 -8.55 -14.43
C ASP A 39 -32.70 -8.50 -13.72
N HIS A 40 -32.50 -9.38 -12.72
CA HIS A 40 -31.28 -9.53 -11.96
C HIS A 40 -30.58 -10.87 -12.22
N THR A 41 -29.39 -10.82 -12.84
CA THR A 41 -28.48 -11.97 -12.92
C THR A 41 -27.92 -12.30 -11.54
N PRO A 42 -28.12 -13.53 -11.02
CA PRO A 42 -27.49 -13.95 -9.77
C PRO A 42 -25.97 -14.08 -9.94
N LEU A 43 -25.22 -13.61 -8.93
CA LEU A 43 -23.78 -13.77 -8.82
C LEU A 43 -23.47 -14.91 -7.86
N LEU A 44 -22.74 -15.92 -8.32
CA LEU A 44 -22.19 -16.97 -7.48
C LEU A 44 -20.75 -16.65 -7.16
N ILE A 45 -20.45 -16.41 -5.89
CA ILE A 45 -19.09 -16.20 -5.40
C ILE A 45 -18.62 -17.49 -4.77
N SER A 46 -17.57 -18.09 -5.33
CA SER A 46 -16.93 -19.29 -4.79
C SER A 46 -15.53 -18.99 -4.29
N PHE A 47 -15.20 -19.60 -3.16
CA PHE A 47 -13.89 -19.51 -2.50
C PHE A 47 -13.22 -20.87 -2.56
N PRO A 48 -12.66 -21.27 -3.72
CA PRO A 48 -12.02 -22.57 -3.81
C PRO A 48 -10.80 -22.61 -2.88
N ASN A 49 -10.59 -23.78 -2.25
CA ASN A 49 -9.42 -24.04 -1.44
C ASN A 49 -8.20 -24.09 -2.34
N CYS A 50 -7.59 -22.93 -2.58
CA CYS A 50 -6.29 -22.89 -3.22
C CYS A 50 -5.20 -22.96 -2.16
N PRO A 51 -4.15 -23.75 -2.39
CA PRO A 51 -2.99 -23.70 -1.52
C PRO A 51 -2.44 -22.28 -1.55
N ARG A 52 -2.37 -21.66 -0.37
CA ARG A 52 -1.77 -20.33 -0.20
C ARG A 52 -0.40 -20.35 -0.85
N VAL A 53 -0.22 -19.57 -1.92
CA VAL A 53 1.08 -19.44 -2.56
C VAL A 53 2.02 -18.93 -1.48
N ARG A 54 3.11 -19.66 -1.23
CA ARG A 54 4.12 -19.20 -0.28
C ARG A 54 4.62 -17.86 -0.84
N PHE A 55 4.36 -16.77 -0.13
CA PHE A 55 4.86 -15.46 -0.52
C PHE A 55 6.38 -15.54 -0.54
N GLU A 56 6.94 -15.66 -1.73
CA GLU A 56 8.37 -15.51 -1.92
C GLU A 56 8.71 -14.04 -1.68
N PHE A 57 9.88 -13.81 -1.07
CA PHE A 57 10.36 -12.45 -0.92
C PHE A 57 10.55 -11.82 -2.30
N LEU A 58 9.75 -10.80 -2.58
CA LEU A 58 9.89 -9.97 -3.75
C LEU A 58 10.68 -8.73 -3.34
N PHE A 59 11.85 -8.57 -3.94
CA PHE A 59 12.62 -7.35 -3.81
C PHE A 59 11.80 -6.17 -4.34
N CYS A 60 11.64 -5.12 -3.54
CA CYS A 60 10.88 -3.93 -3.92
C CYS A 60 11.80 -2.69 -3.95
N ASN A 61 11.47 -1.72 -4.81
CA ASN A 61 12.25 -0.49 -4.97
C ASN A 61 12.33 0.35 -3.68
N MET A 62 11.41 0.13 -2.73
CA MET A 62 11.44 0.80 -1.43
C MET A 62 12.64 0.36 -0.59
N CYS A 63 13.07 -0.91 -0.70
CA CYS A 63 14.27 -1.39 -0.05
C CYS A 63 15.50 -0.59 -0.50
N CYS A 64 15.63 -0.28 -1.80
CA CYS A 64 16.76 0.51 -2.32
C CYS A 64 16.82 1.94 -1.77
N LYS A 65 15.66 2.51 -1.41
CA LYS A 65 15.56 3.89 -0.92
C LYS A 65 15.82 3.98 0.58
N ASP A 66 15.88 2.84 1.28
CA ASP A 66 16.16 2.84 2.70
C ASP A 66 17.62 3.24 2.98
N PRO A 67 17.89 4.16 3.93
CA PRO A 67 19.25 4.57 4.25
C PRO A 67 20.16 3.41 4.69
N LEU A 68 19.61 2.34 5.25
CA LEU A 68 20.37 1.17 5.71
C LEU A 68 20.73 0.20 4.57
N PHE A 69 20.09 0.33 3.40
CA PHE A 69 20.29 -0.60 2.30
C PHE A 69 21.73 -0.63 1.80
N LEU A 70 22.31 0.54 1.53
CA LEU A 70 23.70 0.62 1.07
C LEU A 70 24.68 0.07 2.11
N GLY A 71 24.45 0.36 3.39
CA GLY A 71 25.25 -0.18 4.50
C GLY A 71 25.22 -1.71 4.55
N LEU A 72 24.04 -2.31 4.41
CA LEU A 72 23.88 -3.77 4.37
C LEU A 72 24.66 -4.42 3.21
N ILE A 73 24.62 -3.80 2.03
CA ILE A 73 25.35 -4.27 0.85
C ILE A 73 26.86 -4.18 1.09
N GLU A 74 27.35 -3.03 1.58
CA GLU A 74 28.77 -2.84 1.89
C GLU A 74 29.27 -3.84 2.93
N ASP A 75 28.52 -4.07 4.00
CA ASP A 75 28.86 -5.02 5.05
C ASP A 75 28.96 -6.45 4.52
N HIS A 76 28.09 -6.81 3.57
CA HIS A 76 28.16 -8.11 2.91
C HIS A 76 29.34 -8.21 1.94
N CYS A 77 29.65 -7.13 1.22
CA CYS A 77 30.80 -7.06 0.32
C CYS A 77 32.13 -7.18 1.08
N ARG A 78 32.26 -6.56 2.26
CA ARG A 78 33.47 -6.66 3.11
C ARG A 78 33.71 -8.07 3.66
N LYS A 79 32.65 -8.87 3.81
CA LYS A 79 32.70 -10.25 4.33
C LYS A 79 33.10 -11.29 3.27
N ILE A 80 33.26 -10.88 2.01
CA ILE A 80 33.73 -11.74 0.93
C ILE A 80 35.23 -12.03 1.15
N THR A 81 35.57 -13.29 1.43
CA THR A 81 36.95 -13.73 1.72
C THR A 81 37.71 -14.13 0.45
N ASN A 82 38.97 -14.55 0.58
CA ASN A 82 39.76 -15.03 -0.56
C ASN A 82 39.27 -16.43 -1.00
N GLY A 83 38.80 -16.54 -2.26
CA GLY A 83 38.29 -17.78 -2.84
C GLY A 83 37.74 -17.56 -4.27
N SER A 84 37.15 -18.61 -4.87
CA SER A 84 36.48 -18.46 -6.16
C SER A 84 35.27 -17.54 -6.03
N LYS A 85 35.23 -16.45 -6.80
CA LYS A 85 34.15 -15.46 -6.77
C LYS A 85 32.76 -16.09 -6.94
N LEU A 86 32.66 -17.12 -7.77
CA LEU A 86 31.41 -17.83 -8.03
C LEU A 86 30.96 -18.70 -6.84
N SER A 87 31.90 -19.34 -6.12
CA SER A 87 31.53 -20.16 -4.95
C SER A 87 31.06 -19.31 -3.79
N GLN A 88 31.47 -18.04 -3.74
CA GLN A 88 31.07 -17.07 -2.72
C GLN A 88 29.78 -16.32 -3.06
N LEU A 89 29.41 -16.23 -4.33
CA LEU A 89 28.22 -15.51 -4.77
C LEU A 89 26.94 -16.09 -4.18
N ARG A 90 26.79 -17.42 -4.20
CA ARG A 90 25.59 -18.08 -3.68
C ARG A 90 25.37 -17.81 -2.18
N PRO A 91 26.34 -18.04 -1.26
CA PRO A 91 26.16 -17.72 0.15
C PRO A 91 26.02 -16.22 0.41
N PHE A 92 26.67 -15.36 -0.38
CA PHE A 92 26.49 -13.91 -0.31
C PHE A 92 25.04 -13.52 -0.60
N LEU A 93 24.49 -13.93 -1.75
CA LEU A 93 23.12 -13.62 -2.15
C LEU A 93 22.10 -14.21 -1.18
N PHE A 94 22.36 -15.40 -0.64
CA PHE A 94 21.49 -16.03 0.35
C PHE A 94 21.41 -15.21 1.64
N LYS A 95 22.56 -14.80 2.19
CA LYS A 95 22.61 -13.97 3.41
C LYS A 95 22.00 -12.59 3.18
N LEU A 96 22.35 -11.95 2.05
CA LEU A 96 21.78 -10.66 1.68
C LEU A 96 20.25 -10.73 1.57
N ARG A 97 19.72 -11.81 0.98
CA ARG A 97 18.27 -12.02 0.89
C ARG A 97 17.62 -12.10 2.27
N LEU A 98 18.24 -12.76 3.25
CA LEU A 98 17.69 -12.85 4.61
C LEU A 98 17.64 -11.49 5.28
N ASP A 99 18.70 -10.69 5.14
CA ASP A 99 18.76 -9.37 5.75
C ASP A 99 17.78 -8.39 5.08
N LEU A 100 17.63 -8.46 3.76
CA LEU A 100 16.62 -7.68 3.03
C LEU A 100 15.20 -8.12 3.36
N GLN A 101 14.97 -9.42 3.60
CA GLN A 101 13.70 -9.92 4.11
C GLN A 101 13.38 -9.35 5.49
N GLN A 102 14.40 -9.27 6.36
CA GLN A 102 14.25 -8.72 7.69
C GLN A 102 13.95 -7.22 7.63
N LEU A 103 14.72 -6.45 6.84
CA LEU A 103 14.45 -5.03 6.60
C LEU A 103 13.03 -4.80 6.07
N ASN A 104 12.58 -5.63 5.13
CA ASN A 104 11.23 -5.55 4.60
C ASN A 104 10.16 -5.88 5.64
N LYS A 105 10.41 -6.85 6.52
CA LYS A 105 9.50 -7.16 7.63
C LYS A 105 9.41 -6.00 8.63
N ASP A 106 10.53 -5.39 8.95
CA ASP A 106 10.60 -4.37 10.00
C ASP A 106 10.03 -3.04 9.54
N LYS A 107 10.26 -2.65 8.28
CA LYS A 107 9.89 -1.32 7.76
C LYS A 107 8.73 -1.31 6.78
N PHE A 108 8.53 -2.39 6.03
CA PHE A 108 7.63 -2.40 4.87
C PHE A 108 6.58 -3.53 4.92
N HIS A 109 6.41 -4.21 6.05
CA HIS A 109 5.41 -5.28 6.18
C HIS A 109 3.98 -4.76 6.16
N ASP A 110 3.76 -3.54 6.65
CA ASP A 110 2.43 -2.94 6.74
C ASP A 110 2.37 -1.58 6.04
N LEU A 111 2.72 -1.57 4.76
CA LEU A 111 2.65 -0.37 3.92
C LEU A 111 1.25 0.26 3.92
N TYR A 112 0.20 -0.56 3.99
CA TYR A 112 -1.18 -0.08 4.02
C TYR A 112 -1.51 0.65 5.32
N ALA A 113 -1.19 0.09 6.49
CA ALA A 113 -1.42 0.80 7.74
C ALA A 113 -0.56 2.07 7.84
N GLN A 114 0.69 2.02 7.36
CA GLN A 114 1.56 3.19 7.30
C GLN A 114 0.98 4.29 6.41
N GLN A 115 0.43 3.93 5.25
CA GLN A 115 -0.23 4.89 4.36
C GLN A 115 -1.48 5.50 5.01
N VAL A 116 -2.32 4.69 5.64
CA VAL A 116 -3.51 5.17 6.35
C VAL A 116 -3.13 6.14 7.49
N GLU A 117 -2.04 5.86 8.20
CA GLU A 117 -1.55 6.73 9.27
C GLU A 117 -0.94 8.04 8.73
N GLN A 118 -0.23 7.98 7.60
CA GLN A 118 0.22 9.17 6.89
C GLN A 118 -0.96 10.03 6.41
N GLU A 119 -1.98 9.42 5.82
CA GLU A 119 -3.18 10.14 5.38
C GLU A 119 -3.91 10.79 6.57
N ARG A 120 -4.02 10.08 7.70
CA ARG A 120 -4.60 10.63 8.95
C ARG A 120 -3.79 11.78 9.51
N SER A 121 -2.48 11.63 9.63
CA SER A 121 -1.60 12.69 10.15
C SER A 121 -1.60 13.93 9.26
N LEU A 122 -1.64 13.77 7.94
CA LEU A 122 -1.82 14.87 7.00
C LEU A 122 -3.18 15.57 7.17
N LEU A 123 -4.25 14.82 7.42
CA LEU A 123 -5.57 15.42 7.72
C LEU A 123 -5.57 16.20 9.03
N VAL A 124 -4.91 15.69 10.08
CA VAL A 124 -4.75 16.40 11.36
C VAL A 124 -3.92 17.67 11.19
N PHE A 125 -2.80 17.58 10.47
CA PHE A 125 -1.96 18.73 10.15
C PHE A 125 -2.73 19.79 9.37
N ASN A 126 -3.45 19.40 8.31
CA ASN A 126 -4.27 20.32 7.52
C ASN A 126 -5.42 20.93 8.33
N ARG A 127 -6.05 20.18 9.25
CA ARG A 127 -7.05 20.73 10.17
C ARG A 127 -6.44 21.72 11.16
N HIS A 128 -5.25 21.44 11.69
CA HIS A 128 -4.56 22.34 12.59
C HIS A 128 -4.11 23.62 11.88
N PHE A 129 -3.60 23.50 10.65
CA PHE A 129 -3.23 24.64 9.81
C PHE A 129 -4.47 25.48 9.43
N SER A 130 -5.59 24.83 9.08
CA SER A 130 -6.87 25.51 8.83
C SER A 130 -7.40 26.20 10.08
N MET A 131 -7.30 25.60 11.27
CA MET A 131 -7.66 26.29 12.52
C MET A 131 -6.74 27.48 12.83
N ILE A 132 -5.43 27.37 12.60
CA ILE A 132 -4.50 28.51 12.75
C ILE A 132 -4.89 29.66 11.80
N LEU A 133 -5.31 29.36 10.56
CA LEU A 133 -5.75 30.35 9.59
C LEU A 133 -7.13 30.95 9.95
N LEU A 134 -8.05 30.16 10.51
CA LEU A 134 -9.38 30.63 10.93
C LEU A 134 -9.34 31.44 12.24
N ILE A 135 -8.29 31.29 13.07
CA ILE A 135 -8.07 32.08 14.29
C ILE A 135 -7.44 33.45 14.01
N LYS A 136 -6.98 33.74 12.78
CA LYS A 136 -6.29 35.01 12.46
C LYS A 136 -7.07 35.93 11.52
N PRO A 137 -8.08 36.67 11.99
CA PRO A 137 -8.38 37.99 11.43
C PRO A 137 -7.54 39.11 12.08
N TYR A 138 -6.57 38.79 12.96
CA TYR A 138 -5.91 39.77 13.84
C TYR A 138 -4.37 39.87 13.76
N TYR A 139 -3.75 39.48 12.64
CA TYR A 139 -2.32 39.73 12.45
C TYR A 139 -2.04 40.48 11.14
N SER A 140 -1.38 41.63 11.28
CA SER A 140 -0.92 42.50 10.18
C SER A 140 -0.16 41.70 9.13
N LYS A 141 -0.43 42.00 7.84
CA LYS A 141 0.16 41.36 6.65
C LYS A 141 1.69 41.29 6.67
N LYS A 142 2.35 42.11 7.49
CA LYS A 142 3.81 42.13 7.67
C LYS A 142 4.34 40.89 8.42
N LEU A 143 3.65 40.47 9.49
CA LEU A 143 4.06 39.32 10.31
C LEU A 143 3.86 37.98 9.58
N PHE A 144 2.88 37.91 8.68
CA PHE A 144 2.59 36.69 7.91
C PHE A 144 3.67 36.39 6.86
N LYS A 145 4.26 37.42 6.24
CA LYS A 145 5.37 37.25 5.30
C LYS A 145 6.64 36.76 5.98
N GLU A 146 6.93 37.22 7.20
CA GLU A 146 8.11 36.81 7.96
C GLU A 146 8.02 35.35 8.45
N ILE A 147 6.82 34.90 8.84
CA ILE A 147 6.62 33.51 9.30
C ILE A 147 6.72 32.50 8.15
N ILE A 148 6.19 32.82 6.96
CA ILE A 148 6.34 31.94 5.78
C ILE A 148 7.81 31.86 5.36
N ALA A 149 8.55 32.97 5.44
CA ALA A 149 9.99 32.98 5.13
C ALA A 149 10.86 32.19 6.12
N LEU A 150 10.34 31.86 7.32
CA LEU A 150 11.03 31.02 8.31
C LEU A 150 10.69 29.53 8.20
N LEU A 151 9.67 29.18 7.42
CA LEU A 151 9.19 27.79 7.24
C LEU A 151 9.55 27.21 5.86
N CYS A 152 10.13 28.01 4.95
CA CYS A 152 10.72 27.58 3.68
C CYS A 152 12.24 27.69 3.75
#